data_AF-A0A9P7BEK9-F1
#
_entry.id   AF-A0A9P7BEK9-F1
#
_cell.length_a   1.000
_cell.length_b   1.000
_cell.length_c   1.000
_cell.angle_alpha   90.00
_cell.angle_beta   90.00
_cell.angle_gamma   90.00
#
_symmetry.space_group_name_H-M   'P 1'
#
loop_
_entity.id
_entity.type
_entity.pdbx_description
1 polymer ?
#
loop_
_entity_poly.entity_id
_entity_poly.type
_entity_poly.pdbx_seq_one_letter_code
_entity_poly.pdbx_strand_id
1 'polypeptide(L)'
;MVVERMKNITVISGGTATNHILDGFDSNKFNINYILPVSDNGGSSSEIIRVFGGCAIGDIRSRLVRLIPDEIEYCNKKHINGIKELLSFRLSEDENIAKNEWCLIVDGSHLIWDKVENRLKVMLLSFLIHVDMEIHKRLKLGFKFQLASIGNLFLTGTRLFFGDLDSGIELISRICRISENINVAGCLNTNFTYHIAAILENGGIIRGQSQISHPVVIDNNSD
;
A
#
# COMPACT_ATOMS: atom_id res chain seq x y z
N MET A 1 -24.72 -34.04 8.34
CA MET A 1 -23.97 -33.27 7.32
C MET A 1 -22.55 -33.10 7.82
N VAL A 2 -21.56 -33.69 7.14
CA VAL A 2 -20.16 -33.34 7.36
C VAL A 2 -19.94 -32.04 6.59
N VAL A 3 -19.80 -30.92 7.29
CA VAL A 3 -19.37 -29.67 6.66
C VAL A 3 -17.91 -29.88 6.29
N GLU A 4 -17.64 -30.08 5.01
CA GLU A 4 -16.27 -30.23 4.53
C GLU A 4 -15.51 -28.94 4.83
N ARG A 5 -14.47 -29.05 5.66
CA ARG A 5 -13.77 -27.87 6.18
C ARG A 5 -12.96 -27.25 5.03
N MET A 6 -13.23 -25.98 4.75
CA MET A 6 -12.53 -25.26 3.68
C MET A 6 -11.02 -25.28 3.92
N LYS A 7 -10.24 -25.61 2.89
CA LYS A 7 -8.78 -25.74 3.00
C LYS A 7 -8.13 -24.36 3.04
N ASN A 8 -6.99 -24.26 3.73
CA ASN A 8 -6.23 -23.02 3.85
C ASN A 8 -5.06 -23.02 2.86
N ILE A 9 -4.88 -21.92 2.15
CA ILE A 9 -3.72 -21.63 1.30
C ILE A 9 -3.00 -20.42 1.91
N THR A 10 -1.70 -20.54 2.14
CA THR A 10 -0.86 -19.42 2.57
C THR A 10 0.14 -19.10 1.47
N VAL A 11 0.12 -17.87 1.01
CA VAL A 11 1.02 -17.34 -0.02
C VAL A 11 1.99 -16.38 0.64
N ILE A 12 3.27 -16.75 0.64
CA ILE A 12 4.37 -15.90 1.13
C ILE A 12 5.11 -15.39 -0.08
N SER A 13 5.01 -14.10 -0.38
CA SER A 13 5.57 -13.51 -1.60
C SER A 13 5.74 -12.00 -1.48
N GLY A 14 6.53 -11.41 -2.37
CA GLY A 14 6.57 -9.96 -2.60
C GLY A 14 5.39 -9.44 -3.42
N GLY A 15 5.36 -8.12 -3.64
CA GLY A 15 4.24 -7.44 -4.28
C GLY A 15 3.93 -7.83 -5.72
N THR A 16 4.93 -8.15 -6.54
CA THR A 16 4.73 -8.42 -7.99
C THR A 16 4.60 -9.88 -8.35
N ALA A 17 5.35 -10.77 -7.69
CA ALA A 17 5.52 -12.16 -8.12
C ALA A 17 4.21 -12.96 -8.18
N THR A 18 3.26 -12.74 -7.28
CA THR A 18 1.99 -13.49 -7.26
C THR A 18 0.93 -12.91 -8.20
N ASN A 19 1.17 -11.78 -8.86
CA ASN A 19 0.08 -11.07 -9.54
C ASN A 19 -0.52 -11.85 -10.71
N HIS A 20 0.28 -12.63 -11.41
CA HIS A 20 -0.17 -13.43 -12.56
C HIS A 20 -0.88 -14.73 -12.18
N ILE A 21 -0.82 -15.14 -10.91
CA ILE A 21 -1.41 -16.39 -10.42
C ILE A 21 -2.54 -16.16 -9.40
N LEU A 22 -2.93 -14.90 -9.18
CA LEU A 22 -4.00 -14.52 -8.26
C LEU A 22 -5.31 -15.23 -8.57
N ASP A 23 -5.67 -15.31 -9.85
CA ASP A 23 -6.91 -15.93 -10.33
C ASP A 23 -6.95 -17.44 -10.07
N GLY A 24 -5.80 -18.06 -9.78
CA GLY A 24 -5.70 -19.45 -9.35
C GLY A 24 -6.15 -19.68 -7.90
N PHE A 25 -6.26 -18.63 -7.09
CA PHE A 25 -6.69 -18.70 -5.70
C PHE A 25 -8.16 -18.30 -5.55
N ASP A 26 -9.05 -19.28 -5.68
CA ASP A 26 -10.50 -19.07 -5.57
C ASP A 26 -10.96 -19.00 -4.11
N SER A 27 -11.32 -17.80 -3.66
CA SER A 27 -11.80 -17.55 -2.29
C SER A 27 -13.16 -18.19 -1.96
N ASN A 28 -13.87 -18.73 -2.96
CA ASN A 28 -15.07 -19.55 -2.73
C ASN A 28 -14.73 -21.01 -2.37
N LYS A 29 -13.48 -21.43 -2.60
CA LYS A 29 -12.99 -22.80 -2.36
C LYS A 29 -11.96 -22.89 -1.23
N PHE A 30 -11.25 -21.80 -0.95
CA PHE A 30 -10.11 -21.78 -0.03
C PHE A 30 -10.11 -20.54 0.85
N ASN A 31 -9.63 -20.70 2.08
CA ASN A 31 -9.21 -19.56 2.89
C ASN A 31 -7.80 -19.18 2.45
N ILE A 32 -7.59 -17.95 2.00
CA ILE A 32 -6.33 -17.53 1.39
C ILE A 32 -5.67 -16.50 2.29
N ASN A 33 -4.43 -16.76 2.70
CA ASN A 33 -3.64 -15.84 3.52
C ASN A 33 -2.45 -15.32 2.70
N TYR A 34 -2.40 -14.02 2.43
CA TYR A 34 -1.26 -13.36 1.80
C TYR A 34 -0.36 -12.76 2.87
N ILE A 35 0.86 -13.28 2.98
CA ILE A 35 1.90 -12.78 3.88
C ILE A 35 2.95 -12.03 3.05
N LEU A 36 3.08 -10.73 3.29
CA LEU A 36 3.86 -9.82 2.45
C LEU A 36 5.03 -9.20 3.22
N PRO A 37 6.17 -8.93 2.56
CA PRO A 37 7.29 -8.25 3.19
C PRO A 37 6.93 -6.80 3.53
N VAL A 38 7.47 -6.31 4.65
CA VAL A 38 7.29 -4.93 5.14
C VAL A 38 8.62 -4.16 5.25
N SER A 39 9.62 -4.63 4.50
CA SER A 39 11.00 -4.11 4.51
C SER A 39 11.39 -3.30 3.27
N ASP A 40 10.46 -3.12 2.32
CA ASP A 40 10.75 -2.42 1.07
C ASP A 40 10.98 -0.92 1.29
N ASN A 41 12.18 -0.45 0.97
CA ASN A 41 12.59 0.94 1.10
C ASN A 41 12.69 1.69 -0.24
N GLY A 42 12.05 1.19 -1.31
CA GLY A 42 12.05 1.82 -2.63
C GLY A 42 10.89 2.79 -2.90
N GLY A 43 11.07 3.66 -3.90
CA GLY A 43 10.02 4.50 -4.50
C GLY A 43 9.20 5.33 -3.51
N SER A 44 7.87 5.40 -3.73
CA SER A 44 6.94 6.17 -2.87
C SER A 44 6.88 5.69 -1.42
N SER A 45 7.31 4.46 -1.12
CA SER A 45 7.36 3.95 0.27
C SER A 45 8.48 4.62 1.06
N SER A 46 9.61 4.93 0.42
CA SER A 46 10.77 5.57 1.05
C SER A 46 10.45 6.95 1.62
N GLU A 47 9.68 7.75 0.88
CA GLU A 47 9.29 9.09 1.29
C GLU A 47 8.32 9.07 2.47
N ILE A 48 7.37 8.13 2.47
CA ILE A 48 6.45 7.91 3.59
C ILE A 48 7.22 7.49 4.84
N ILE A 49 8.15 6.54 4.72
CA ILE A 49 8.98 6.10 5.84
C ILE A 49 9.85 7.25 6.36
N ARG A 50 10.44 8.05 5.47
CA ARG A 50 11.26 9.21 5.84
C ARG A 50 10.49 10.24 6.66
N VAL A 51 9.24 10.53 6.27
CA VAL A 51 8.43 11.58 6.91
C VAL A 51 7.69 11.04 8.13
N PHE A 52 7.02 9.89 8.03
CA PHE A 52 6.12 9.38 9.07
C PHE A 52 6.72 8.24 9.90
N GLY A 53 7.88 7.71 9.53
CA GLY A 53 8.36 6.42 10.04
C GLY A 53 7.42 5.29 9.65
N GLY A 54 7.46 4.18 10.38
CA GLY A 54 6.64 3.01 10.08
C GLY A 54 7.34 1.96 9.24
N CYS A 55 6.60 0.90 8.97
CA CYS A 55 7.02 -0.17 8.08
C CYS A 55 6.64 0.15 6.63
N ALA A 56 7.21 -0.61 5.69
CA ALA A 56 6.87 -0.47 4.28
C ALA A 56 5.50 -1.07 3.98
N ILE A 57 4.59 -0.25 3.46
CA ILE A 57 3.19 -0.64 3.19
C ILE A 57 2.90 -0.89 1.70
N GLY A 58 3.88 -0.64 0.83
CA GLY A 58 3.70 -0.63 -0.62
C GLY A 58 3.15 -1.94 -1.18
N ASP A 59 3.75 -3.06 -0.78
CA ASP A 59 3.34 -4.41 -1.21
C ASP A 59 1.97 -4.80 -0.68
N ILE A 60 1.67 -4.45 0.58
CA ILE A 60 0.36 -4.66 1.21
C ILE A 60 -0.73 -3.90 0.46
N ARG A 61 -0.55 -2.59 0.25
CA ARG A 61 -1.48 -1.78 -0.55
C ARG A 61 -1.65 -2.37 -1.95
N SER A 62 -0.55 -2.75 -2.60
CA SER A 62 -0.54 -3.34 -3.95
C SER A 62 -1.35 -4.64 -4.02
N ARG A 63 -1.32 -5.46 -2.97
CA ARG A 63 -2.12 -6.69 -2.85
C ARG A 63 -3.59 -6.38 -2.62
N LEU A 64 -3.90 -5.51 -1.65
CA LEU A 64 -5.28 -5.13 -1.32
C LEU A 64 -6.03 -4.59 -2.55
N VAL A 65 -5.39 -3.68 -3.29
CA VAL A 65 -5.97 -3.10 -4.52
C VAL A 65 -6.28 -4.14 -5.60
N ARG A 66 -5.49 -5.22 -5.68
CA ARG A 66 -5.72 -6.30 -6.66
C ARG A 66 -6.81 -7.28 -6.22
N LEU A 67 -7.01 -7.42 -4.92
CA LEU A 67 -8.07 -8.26 -4.35
C LEU A 67 -9.44 -7.58 -4.38
N ILE A 68 -9.49 -6.30 -4.77
CA ILE A 68 -10.76 -5.61 -5.00
C ILE A 68 -11.48 -6.29 -6.17
N PRO A 69 -12.69 -6.83 -5.94
CA PRO A 69 -13.42 -7.61 -6.93
C PRO A 69 -13.73 -6.78 -8.18
N ASP A 70 -13.53 -7.38 -9.35
CA ASP A 70 -13.94 -6.80 -10.63
C ASP A 70 -15.48 -6.91 -10.81
N GLU A 71 -16.05 -6.05 -11.66
CA GLU A 71 -17.50 -5.82 -11.77
C GLU A 71 -18.33 -6.99 -12.36
N ILE A 72 -18.36 -8.17 -11.74
CA ILE A 72 -19.31 -9.26 -12.06
C ILE A 72 -19.79 -9.86 -10.73
N GLU A 73 -20.70 -9.20 -10.02
CA GLU A 73 -22.13 -9.56 -9.87
C GLU A 73 -22.73 -8.60 -8.80
N TYR A 74 -24.02 -8.25 -8.91
CA TYR A 74 -24.83 -7.45 -7.94
C TYR A 74 -24.78 -5.91 -7.95
N CYS A 75 -25.95 -5.34 -7.66
CA CYS A 75 -26.55 -4.09 -8.14
C CYS A 75 -26.01 -2.74 -7.61
N ASN A 76 -24.75 -2.62 -7.16
CA ASN A 76 -24.20 -1.38 -6.58
C ASN A 76 -22.76 -1.04 -7.07
N LYS A 77 -22.52 -1.06 -8.40
CA LYS A 77 -21.19 -1.28 -9.02
C LYS A 77 -20.27 -0.07 -9.26
N LYS A 78 -20.78 1.16 -9.47
CA LYS A 78 -19.92 2.29 -9.89
C LYS A 78 -18.84 2.69 -8.86
N HIS A 79 -19.08 2.43 -7.58
CA HIS A 79 -18.29 2.98 -6.48
C HIS A 79 -17.00 2.21 -6.17
N ILE A 80 -16.98 0.88 -6.35
CA ILE A 80 -15.81 0.05 -6.06
C ILE A 80 -14.69 0.34 -7.06
N ASN A 81 -15.03 0.50 -8.33
CA ASN A 81 -14.07 0.89 -9.37
C ASN A 81 -13.48 2.28 -9.09
N GLY A 82 -14.29 3.24 -8.65
CA GLY A 82 -13.76 4.55 -8.22
C GLY A 82 -12.75 4.45 -7.08
N ILE A 83 -12.98 3.56 -6.11
CA ILE A 83 -12.04 3.32 -5.00
C ILE A 83 -10.78 2.62 -5.49
N LYS A 84 -10.92 1.61 -6.37
CA LYS A 84 -9.78 0.91 -6.98
C LYS A 84 -8.90 1.88 -7.77
N GLU A 85 -9.50 2.77 -8.55
CA GLU A 85 -8.82 3.84 -9.28
C GLU A 85 -8.11 4.81 -8.32
N LEU A 86 -8.80 5.29 -7.28
CA LEU A 86 -8.22 6.18 -6.26
C LEU A 86 -7.01 5.55 -5.56
N LEU A 87 -7.13 4.32 -5.07
CA LEU A 87 -6.05 3.63 -4.35
C LEU A 87 -4.89 3.20 -5.26
N SER A 88 -5.13 3.13 -6.57
CA SER A 88 -4.12 2.92 -7.60
C SER A 88 -3.46 4.22 -8.08
N PHE A 89 -4.10 5.37 -7.85
CA PHE A 89 -3.65 6.66 -8.36
C PHE A 89 -2.26 7.00 -7.82
N ARG A 90 -1.41 7.47 -8.73
CA ARG A 90 -0.11 8.05 -8.44
C ARG A 90 -0.13 9.49 -8.90
N LEU A 91 0.37 10.36 -8.05
CA LEU A 91 0.57 11.77 -8.39
C LEU A 91 1.60 11.90 -9.52
N SER A 92 1.55 13.04 -10.20
CA SER A 92 2.48 13.40 -11.27
C SER A 92 3.94 13.25 -10.87
N GLU A 93 4.81 13.06 -11.85
CA GLU A 93 6.25 13.13 -11.68
C GLU A 93 6.76 14.57 -11.52
N ASP A 94 6.01 15.55 -12.06
CA ASP A 94 6.31 16.97 -11.90
C ASP A 94 5.92 17.45 -10.49
N GLU A 95 6.84 18.13 -9.83
CA GLU A 95 6.67 18.59 -8.44
C GLU A 95 5.46 19.48 -8.22
N ASN A 96 5.28 20.47 -9.11
CA ASN A 96 4.23 21.48 -8.95
C ASN A 96 2.87 20.87 -9.25
N ILE A 97 2.80 20.04 -10.30
CA ILE A 97 1.57 19.32 -10.66
C ILE A 97 1.20 18.34 -9.55
N ALA A 98 2.15 17.54 -9.05
CA ALA A 98 1.89 16.56 -7.99
C ALA A 98 1.36 17.22 -6.71
N LYS A 99 1.95 18.34 -6.31
CA LYS A 99 1.49 19.11 -5.14
C LYS A 99 0.08 19.67 -5.36
N ASN A 100 -0.21 20.19 -6.56
CA ASN A 100 -1.53 20.69 -6.89
C ASN A 100 -2.59 19.56 -6.91
N GLU A 101 -2.27 18.42 -7.51
CA GLU A 101 -3.12 17.23 -7.50
C GLU A 101 -3.42 16.77 -6.08
N TRP A 102 -2.41 16.72 -5.20
CA TRP A 102 -2.62 16.41 -3.78
C TRP A 102 -3.60 17.38 -3.12
N CYS A 103 -3.40 18.69 -3.29
CA CYS A 103 -4.32 19.70 -2.75
C CYS A 103 -5.75 19.49 -3.25
N LEU A 104 -5.94 19.32 -4.56
CA LEU A 104 -7.27 19.06 -5.13
C LEU A 104 -7.91 17.77 -4.58
N ILE A 105 -7.10 16.74 -4.33
CA ILE A 105 -7.58 15.48 -3.75
C ILE A 105 -8.06 15.70 -2.32
N VAL A 106 -7.25 16.38 -1.48
CA VAL A 106 -7.55 16.66 -0.06
C VAL A 106 -8.69 17.67 0.11
N ASP A 107 -8.83 18.62 -0.81
CA ASP A 107 -9.97 19.53 -0.88
C ASP A 107 -11.24 18.84 -1.39
N GLY A 108 -11.12 17.62 -1.93
CA GLY A 108 -12.22 16.85 -2.47
C GLY A 108 -12.72 17.34 -3.85
N SER A 109 -11.97 18.20 -4.54
CA SER A 109 -12.33 18.80 -5.83
C SER A 109 -11.70 18.08 -7.03
N HIS A 110 -10.76 17.16 -6.81
CA HIS A 110 -10.15 16.37 -7.88
C HIS A 110 -11.13 15.42 -8.57
N LEU A 111 -11.03 15.28 -9.90
CA LEU A 111 -11.92 14.46 -10.74
C LEU A 111 -11.91 12.96 -10.39
N ILE A 112 -10.86 12.48 -9.71
CA ILE A 112 -10.79 11.08 -9.24
C ILE A 112 -11.96 10.72 -8.31
N TRP A 113 -12.55 11.71 -7.66
CA TRP A 113 -13.69 11.52 -6.77
C TRP A 113 -15.02 11.30 -7.50
N ASP A 114 -15.14 11.63 -8.79
CA ASP A 114 -16.40 11.57 -9.55
C ASP A 114 -16.97 10.14 -9.66
N LYS A 115 -16.10 9.14 -9.52
CA LYS A 115 -16.47 7.71 -9.55
C LYS A 115 -16.68 7.12 -8.15
N VAL A 116 -16.40 7.86 -7.08
CA VAL A 116 -16.53 7.39 -5.70
C VAL A 116 -17.88 7.86 -5.12
N GLU A 117 -18.59 6.97 -4.40
CA GLU A 117 -19.83 7.36 -3.72
C GLU A 117 -19.58 8.50 -2.73
N ASN A 118 -20.48 9.47 -2.60
CA ASN A 118 -20.29 10.59 -1.66
C ASN A 118 -20.04 10.14 -0.22
N ARG A 119 -20.73 9.11 0.28
CA ARG A 119 -20.51 8.59 1.64
C ARG A 119 -19.11 8.00 1.82
N LEU A 120 -18.67 7.22 0.83
CA LEU A 120 -17.33 6.62 0.82
C LEU A 120 -16.26 7.69 0.60
N LYS A 121 -16.51 8.70 -0.25
CA LYS A 121 -15.65 9.85 -0.45
C LYS A 121 -15.36 10.56 0.86
N VAL A 122 -16.38 10.95 1.62
CA VAL A 122 -16.19 11.65 2.90
C VAL A 122 -15.34 10.82 3.87
N MET A 123 -15.60 9.51 3.94
CA MET A 123 -14.83 8.60 4.78
C MET A 123 -13.37 8.43 4.32
N LEU A 124 -13.12 8.30 3.01
CA LEU A 124 -11.77 8.15 2.49
C LEU A 124 -10.98 9.46 2.63
N LEU A 125 -11.65 10.57 2.36
CA LEU A 125 -11.10 11.91 2.43
C LEU A 125 -10.67 12.29 3.84
N SER A 126 -11.38 11.84 4.88
CA SER A 126 -11.00 12.14 6.28
C SER A 126 -9.62 11.59 6.64
N PHE A 127 -9.24 10.42 6.12
CA PHE A 127 -7.90 9.86 6.31
C PHE A 127 -6.84 10.57 5.46
N LEU A 128 -7.18 11.02 4.25
CA LEU A 128 -6.26 11.82 3.42
C LEU A 128 -6.01 13.21 4.02
N ILE A 129 -7.05 13.87 4.54
CA ILE A 129 -6.93 15.10 5.33
C ILE A 129 -6.08 14.86 6.57
N HIS A 130 -6.29 13.74 7.28
CA HIS A 130 -5.45 13.40 8.43
C HIS A 130 -3.96 13.29 8.05
N VAL A 131 -3.65 12.65 6.92
CA VAL A 131 -2.27 12.59 6.40
C VAL A 131 -1.75 13.98 6.07
N ASP A 132 -2.55 14.81 5.41
CA ASP A 132 -2.16 16.18 5.09
C ASP A 132 -1.81 16.98 6.36
N MET A 133 -2.61 16.85 7.43
CA MET A 133 -2.30 17.44 8.73
C MET A 133 -0.99 16.89 9.32
N GLU A 134 -0.73 15.59 9.20
CA GLU A 134 0.50 14.97 9.67
C GLU A 134 1.74 15.42 8.86
N ILE A 135 1.58 15.72 7.57
CA ILE A 135 2.60 16.35 6.72
C ILE A 135 2.90 17.76 7.26
N HIS A 136 1.86 18.56 7.52
CA HIS A 136 2.01 19.92 8.05
C HIS A 136 2.65 19.97 9.44
N LYS A 137 2.41 18.97 10.31
CA LYS A 137 3.14 18.87 11.59
C LYS A 137 4.65 18.64 11.40
N ARG A 138 5.06 18.16 10.23
CA ARG A 138 6.44 17.78 9.87
C ARG A 138 7.03 18.67 8.78
N LEU A 139 6.58 19.92 8.69
CA LEU A 139 7.05 20.90 7.69
C LEU A 139 8.58 20.97 7.54
N LYS A 140 9.33 20.78 8.63
CA LYS A 140 10.81 20.77 8.61
C LYS A 140 11.41 19.66 7.75
N LEU A 141 10.73 18.51 7.64
CA LEU A 141 11.18 17.40 6.80
C LEU A 141 10.84 17.63 5.33
N GLY A 142 9.78 18.41 5.05
CA GLY A 142 9.13 18.49 3.75
C GLY A 142 8.51 17.16 3.31
N PHE A 143 7.52 17.21 2.43
CA PHE A 143 6.99 16.01 1.77
C PHE A 143 7.09 16.18 0.25
N LYS A 144 7.68 15.19 -0.41
CA LYS A 144 7.84 15.11 -1.87
C LYS A 144 6.66 14.34 -2.45
N PHE A 145 5.78 15.04 -3.15
CA PHE A 145 4.56 14.46 -3.70
C PHE A 145 4.79 13.70 -5.01
N GLN A 146 5.94 13.86 -5.67
CA GLN A 146 6.23 13.23 -6.96
C GLN A 146 6.04 11.71 -6.89
N LEU A 147 5.24 11.16 -7.80
CA LEU A 147 4.96 9.72 -7.90
C LEU A 147 4.36 9.09 -6.63
N ALA A 148 3.93 9.89 -5.65
CA ALA A 148 3.34 9.40 -4.42
C ALA A 148 2.06 8.63 -4.74
N SER A 149 1.90 7.45 -4.14
CA SER A 149 0.70 6.64 -4.30
C SER A 149 -0.37 7.09 -3.31
N ILE A 150 -1.54 7.50 -3.81
CA ILE A 150 -2.68 7.87 -2.98
C ILE A 150 -3.11 6.72 -2.08
N GLY A 151 -3.09 5.48 -2.57
CA GLY A 151 -3.38 4.33 -1.73
C GLY A 151 -2.35 4.12 -0.60
N ASN A 152 -1.07 4.45 -0.82
CA ASN A 152 -0.08 4.37 0.26
C ASN A 152 -0.32 5.49 1.28
N LEU A 153 -0.64 6.71 0.83
CA LEU A 153 -0.98 7.81 1.72
C LEU A 153 -2.24 7.49 2.52
N PHE A 154 -3.28 6.94 1.88
CA PHE A 154 -4.50 6.48 2.55
C PHE A 154 -4.19 5.44 3.63
N LEU A 155 -3.49 4.35 3.28
CA LEU A 155 -3.13 3.30 4.25
C LEU A 155 -2.23 3.86 5.37
N THR A 156 -1.34 4.80 5.07
CA THR A 156 -0.57 5.54 6.09
C THR A 156 -1.49 6.33 7.02
N GLY A 157 -2.47 7.04 6.50
CA GLY A 157 -3.46 7.77 7.28
C GLY A 157 -4.23 6.89 8.24
N THR A 158 -4.69 5.73 7.76
CA THR A 158 -5.38 4.76 8.62
C THR A 158 -4.46 4.21 9.70
N ARG A 159 -3.22 3.87 9.37
CA ARG A 159 -2.22 3.39 10.34
C ARG A 159 -1.90 4.43 11.41
N LEU A 160 -1.72 5.68 11.01
CA LEU A 160 -1.44 6.78 11.96
C LEU A 160 -2.65 7.04 12.87
N PHE A 161 -3.86 6.95 12.32
CA PHE A 161 -5.09 7.14 13.07
C PHE A 161 -5.34 6.03 14.10
N PHE A 162 -5.20 4.76 13.70
CA PHE A 162 -5.41 3.62 14.60
C PHE A 162 -4.22 3.33 15.50
N GLY A 163 -3.02 3.75 15.09
CA GLY A 163 -1.77 3.40 15.77
C GLY A 163 -1.26 1.99 15.41
N ASP A 164 -1.87 1.32 14.45
CA ASP A 164 -1.50 -0.02 14.01
C ASP A 164 -1.81 -0.23 12.51
N LEU A 165 -1.02 -1.08 11.84
CA LEU A 165 -1.18 -1.35 10.41
C LEU A 165 -2.35 -2.30 10.11
N ASP A 166 -2.55 -3.31 10.96
CA ASP A 166 -3.52 -4.40 10.72
C ASP A 166 -4.97 -3.88 10.67
N SER A 167 -5.32 -2.92 11.54
CA SER A 167 -6.60 -2.20 11.51
C SER A 167 -6.77 -1.39 10.22
N GLY A 168 -5.69 -0.81 9.69
CA GLY A 168 -5.71 -0.14 8.39
C GLY A 168 -5.96 -1.11 7.22
N ILE A 169 -5.36 -2.29 7.28
CA ILE A 169 -5.60 -3.38 6.32
C ILE A 169 -7.06 -3.85 6.38
N GLU A 170 -7.58 -4.08 7.59
CA GLU A 170 -8.96 -4.50 7.81
C GLU A 170 -9.94 -3.45 7.28
N LEU A 171 -9.69 -2.16 7.56
CA LEU A 171 -10.52 -1.07 7.06
C LEU A 171 -10.58 -1.06 5.52
N ILE A 172 -9.44 -1.15 4.84
CA ILE A 172 -9.40 -1.21 3.37
C ILE A 172 -10.16 -2.45 2.87
N SER A 173 -9.98 -3.60 3.52
CA SER A 173 -10.62 -4.86 3.13
C SER A 173 -12.14 -4.74 3.19
N ARG A 174 -12.67 -4.13 4.26
CA ARG A 174 -14.11 -3.88 4.42
C ARG A 174 -14.65 -2.85 3.42
N ILE A 175 -13.95 -1.73 3.23
CA ILE A 175 -14.37 -0.67 2.31
C ILE A 175 -14.41 -1.19 0.87
N CYS A 176 -13.39 -1.96 0.48
CA CYS A 176 -13.27 -2.47 -0.89
C CYS A 176 -14.00 -3.79 -1.10
N ARG A 177 -14.68 -4.32 -0.07
CA ARG A 177 -15.42 -5.60 -0.11
C ARG A 177 -14.56 -6.77 -0.58
N ILE A 178 -13.34 -6.85 -0.06
CA ILE A 178 -12.50 -8.03 -0.20
C ILE A 178 -13.22 -9.19 0.51
N SER A 179 -13.20 -10.38 -0.10
CA SER A 179 -13.83 -11.60 0.45
C SER A 179 -13.33 -11.88 1.87
N GLU A 180 -14.23 -12.26 2.78
CA GLU A 180 -13.89 -12.59 4.18
C GLU A 180 -13.00 -13.84 4.30
N ASN A 181 -12.95 -14.66 3.25
CA ASN A 181 -12.05 -15.82 3.16
C ASN A 181 -10.62 -15.42 2.77
N ILE A 182 -10.36 -14.13 2.53
CA ILE A 182 -9.03 -13.62 2.18
C ILE A 182 -8.49 -12.77 3.32
N ASN A 183 -7.30 -13.13 3.79
CA ASN A 183 -6.54 -12.38 4.78
C ASN A 183 -5.25 -11.83 4.15
N VAL A 184 -4.90 -10.60 4.49
CA VAL A 184 -3.65 -9.95 4.07
C VAL A 184 -2.93 -9.49 5.33
N ALA A 185 -1.65 -9.83 5.48
CA ALA A 185 -0.86 -9.41 6.62
C ALA A 185 0.60 -9.14 6.22
N GLY A 186 1.26 -8.29 6.99
CA GLY A 186 2.71 -8.16 6.96
C GLY A 186 3.38 -9.41 7.55
N CYS A 187 4.59 -9.74 7.08
CA CYS A 187 5.40 -10.81 7.68
C CYS A 187 5.91 -10.47 9.09
N LEU A 188 5.84 -9.19 9.47
CA LEU A 188 6.14 -8.68 10.80
C LEU A 188 4.99 -7.77 11.24
N ASN A 189 4.47 -8.00 12.44
CA ASN A 189 3.58 -7.04 13.09
C ASN A 189 4.43 -5.95 13.74
N THR A 190 4.55 -4.80 13.07
CA THR A 190 5.39 -3.71 13.56
C THR A 190 5.02 -2.36 12.99
N ASN A 191 5.22 -1.33 13.82
CA ASN A 191 5.17 0.08 13.45
C ASN A 191 6.56 0.69 13.26
N PHE A 192 7.61 -0.14 13.24
CA PHE A 192 8.99 0.30 13.03
C PHE A 192 9.47 -0.07 11.63
N THR A 193 10.48 0.66 11.16
CA THR A 193 11.15 0.39 9.89
C THR A 193 12.13 -0.76 10.08
N TYR A 194 12.02 -1.79 9.24
CA TYR A 194 13.01 -2.86 9.14
C TYR A 194 13.64 -2.86 7.77
N HIS A 195 14.94 -3.12 7.72
CA HIS A 195 15.69 -3.26 6.48
C HIS A 195 16.29 -4.65 6.41
N ILE A 196 16.24 -5.25 5.23
CA ILE A 196 17.03 -6.45 4.94
C ILE A 196 18.48 -6.06 4.61
N ALA A 197 19.41 -6.97 4.86
CA ALA A 197 20.81 -6.81 4.50
C ALA A 197 21.32 -8.11 3.87
N ALA A 198 22.24 -7.99 2.91
CA ALA A 198 22.95 -9.10 2.30
C ALA A 198 24.41 -9.07 2.72
N ILE A 199 24.96 -10.24 3.08
CA ILE A 199 26.39 -10.45 3.28
C ILE A 199 26.92 -11.08 1.99
N LEU A 200 27.90 -10.44 1.37
CA LEU A 200 28.54 -10.89 0.14
C LEU A 200 29.60 -11.95 0.44
N GLU A 201 30.01 -12.72 -0.57
CA GLU A 201 31.05 -13.75 -0.43
C GLU A 201 32.40 -13.19 0.07
N ASN A 202 32.71 -11.92 -0.26
CA ASN A 202 33.90 -11.22 0.21
C ASN A 202 33.76 -10.64 1.64
N GLY A 203 32.67 -10.93 2.34
CA GLY A 203 32.36 -10.40 3.68
C GLY A 203 31.77 -8.98 3.70
N GLY A 204 31.62 -8.32 2.55
CA GLY A 204 30.96 -7.02 2.44
C GLY A 204 29.48 -7.08 2.82
N ILE A 205 28.93 -5.99 3.35
CA ILE A 205 27.51 -5.92 3.76
C ILE A 205 26.80 -4.85 2.95
N ILE A 206 25.74 -5.23 2.23
CA ILE A 206 24.82 -4.30 1.56
C ILE A 206 23.54 -4.22 2.39
N ARG A 207 23.12 -3.01 2.78
CA ARG A 207 21.90 -2.77 3.58
C ARG A 207 20.81 -2.10 2.76
N GLY A 208 19.58 -2.58 2.91
CA GLY A 208 18.40 -2.06 2.23
C GLY A 208 18.02 -2.89 1.00
N GLN A 209 16.73 -3.14 0.83
CA GLN A 209 16.21 -3.95 -0.28
C GLN A 209 16.58 -3.34 -1.64
N SER A 210 16.38 -2.03 -1.80
CA SER A 210 16.71 -1.33 -3.05
C SER A 210 18.20 -1.42 -3.39
N GLN A 211 19.07 -1.27 -2.39
CA GLN A 211 20.53 -1.36 -2.56
C GLN A 211 20.99 -2.79 -2.90
N ILE A 212 20.32 -3.81 -2.38
CA ILE A 212 20.61 -5.21 -2.71
C ILE A 212 20.24 -5.50 -4.17
N SER A 213 19.10 -5.00 -4.63
CA SER A 213 18.63 -5.19 -6.02
C SER A 213 19.35 -4.31 -7.05
N HIS A 214 19.88 -3.16 -6.60
CA HIS A 214 20.59 -2.18 -7.42
C HIS A 214 21.91 -1.79 -6.72
N PRO A 215 22.88 -2.71 -6.64
CA PRO A 215 24.15 -2.43 -5.97
C PRO A 215 24.89 -1.34 -6.73
N VAL A 216 25.30 -0.29 -6.00
CA VAL A 216 26.18 0.74 -6.56
C VAL A 216 27.57 0.12 -6.70
N VAL A 217 28.14 0.19 -7.91
CA VAL A 217 29.55 -0.18 -8.12
C VAL A 217 30.39 0.84 -7.37
N ILE A 218 31.09 0.40 -6.32
CA ILE A 218 32.10 1.22 -5.66
C ILE A 218 33.35 1.13 -6.54
N ASP A 219 33.59 2.15 -7.36
CA ASP A 219 34.84 2.28 -8.09
C ASP A 219 35.97 2.54 -7.08
N ASN A 220 36.81 1.53 -6.85
CA ASN A 220 38.00 1.61 -5.99
C ASN A 220 39.14 2.45 -6.58
N ASN A 221 38.85 3.40 -7.49
CA ASN A 221 39.85 4.19 -8.22
C ASN A 221 39.74 5.70 -7.98
N SER A 222 39.29 6.12 -6.80
CA SER A 222 39.36 7.52 -6.39
C SER A 222 40.18 7.67 -5.10
N ASP A 223 41.49 7.49 -5.26
CA ASP A 223 42.54 8.05 -4.41
C ASP A 223 43.37 9.04 -5.24
#